data_AF-A0A6I1ZHF3-F1
#
_entry.id   AF-A0A6I1ZHF3-F1
#
_cell.length_a   1.000
_cell.length_b   1.000
_cell.length_c   1.000
_cell.angle_alpha   90.00
_cell.angle_beta   90.00
_cell.angle_gamma   90.00
#
_symmetry.space_group_name_H-M   'P 1'
#
loop_
_entity.id
_entity.type
_entity.pdbx_description
1 polymer ?
#
loop_
_entity_poly.entity_id
_entity_poly.type
_entity_poly.pdbx_seq_one_letter_code
_entity_poly.pdbx_strand_id
1 'polypeptide(L)'
;MAIRPRQHLRLTMILLVLLGLPTFLPAQRDITGRTWTRWEEGRKVVYLAGFYAGLKADAAIFGQAERDHPLRKPVEKNPASVDRYKVERREFYARKLKYDFKMIRKLLDVFYTDPDNLLIPVPEAIRIITLREDGNRERADFLLLRERRKALEGK
;
A
#
# COMPACT_ATOMS: atom_id res chain seq x y z
N MET A 1 53.15 26.30 -12.30
CA MET A 1 51.71 26.26 -11.94
C MET A 1 51.33 24.78 -11.81
N ALA A 2 51.30 24.25 -10.59
CA ALA A 2 51.22 22.80 -10.34
C ALA A 2 49.76 22.35 -10.15
N ILE A 3 49.26 21.54 -11.08
CA ILE A 3 47.92 20.93 -11.01
C ILE A 3 48.03 19.74 -10.06
N ARG A 4 47.32 19.77 -8.91
CA ARG A 4 47.31 18.67 -7.91
C ARG A 4 46.44 17.49 -8.41
N PRO A 5 47.01 16.35 -8.83
CA PRO A 5 46.24 15.24 -9.42
C PRO A 5 45.54 14.34 -8.37
N ARG A 6 45.84 14.51 -7.07
CA ARG A 6 45.37 13.61 -6.00
C ARG A 6 43.92 13.78 -5.56
N GLN A 7 43.29 14.93 -5.84
CA GLN A 7 41.91 15.19 -5.40
C GLN A 7 40.88 14.57 -6.34
N HIS A 8 41.14 14.59 -7.65
CA HIS A 8 40.25 13.99 -8.64
C HIS A 8 40.12 12.48 -8.44
N LEU A 9 41.22 11.76 -8.16
CA LEU A 9 41.19 10.31 -7.94
C LEU A 9 40.33 9.90 -6.73
N ARG A 10 40.33 10.72 -5.66
CA ARG A 10 39.51 10.48 -4.45
C ARG A 10 38.03 10.73 -4.71
N LEU A 11 37.69 11.77 -5.47
CA LEU A 11 36.32 12.06 -5.88
C LEU A 11 35.77 10.99 -6.83
N THR A 12 36.57 10.51 -7.78
CA THR A 12 36.16 9.43 -8.68
C THR A 12 35.94 8.11 -7.93
N MET A 13 36.77 7.80 -6.92
CA MET A 13 36.56 6.65 -6.03
C MET A 13 35.27 6.77 -5.20
N ILE A 14 34.98 7.93 -4.63
CA ILE A 14 33.74 8.17 -3.85
C ILE A 14 32.51 8.03 -4.76
N LEU A 15 32.57 8.55 -5.98
CA LEU A 15 31.50 8.42 -6.96
C LEU A 15 31.27 6.96 -7.39
N LEU A 16 32.35 6.18 -7.56
CA LEU A 16 32.30 4.74 -7.85
C LEU A 16 31.76 3.92 -6.67
N VAL A 17 32.02 4.31 -5.42
CA VAL A 17 31.45 3.67 -4.21
C VAL A 17 29.95 3.97 -4.08
N LEU A 18 29.52 5.19 -4.45
CA LEU A 18 28.10 5.57 -4.47
C LEU A 18 27.33 4.92 -5.64
N LEU A 19 27.95 4.73 -6.79
CA LEU A 19 27.37 4.05 -7.96
C LEU A 19 27.47 2.52 -7.87
N GLY A 20 28.34 2.00 -7.00
CA GLY A 20 28.63 0.57 -6.84
C GLY A 20 27.81 -0.13 -5.77
N LEU A 21 26.89 0.55 -5.08
CA LEU A 21 25.89 -0.11 -4.23
C LEU A 21 24.90 -0.83 -5.15
N PRO A 22 24.97 -2.17 -5.28
CA PRO A 22 24.03 -2.83 -6.14
C PRO A 22 22.65 -2.69 -5.49
N THR A 23 21.72 -2.07 -6.23
CA THR A 23 20.32 -1.88 -5.85
C THR A 23 19.57 -3.21 -5.90
N PHE A 24 20.03 -4.22 -5.17
CA PHE A 24 19.26 -5.44 -4.88
C PHE A 24 18.51 -5.27 -3.56
N LEU A 25 17.88 -4.12 -3.35
CA LEU A 25 16.83 -4.07 -2.34
C LEU A 25 15.72 -4.99 -2.86
N PRO A 26 15.37 -6.09 -2.16
CA PRO A 26 14.24 -6.88 -2.56
C PRO A 26 13.03 -5.95 -2.65
N ALA A 27 12.26 -6.04 -3.74
CA ALA A 27 11.00 -5.33 -3.86
C ALA A 27 10.24 -5.48 -2.54
N GLN A 28 9.79 -4.36 -1.95
CA GLN A 28 9.12 -4.36 -0.66
C GLN A 28 7.95 -5.33 -0.73
N ARG A 29 8.14 -6.52 -0.14
CA ARG A 29 7.11 -7.56 -0.17
C ARG A 29 6.00 -7.08 0.74
N ASP A 30 4.79 -7.03 0.21
CA ASP A 30 3.62 -6.74 1.01
C ASP A 30 3.54 -7.73 2.17
N ILE A 31 3.11 -7.23 3.33
CA ILE A 31 2.84 -8.07 4.49
C ILE A 31 1.64 -8.95 4.13
N THR A 32 1.84 -10.26 4.14
CA THR A 32 0.78 -11.26 3.84
C THR A 32 0.20 -11.86 5.12
N GLY A 33 -0.86 -12.65 4.97
CA GLY A 33 -1.42 -13.47 6.05
C GLY A 33 -0.38 -14.30 6.80
N ARG A 34 0.64 -14.86 6.12
CA ARG A 34 1.74 -15.61 6.77
C ARG A 34 2.53 -14.78 7.78
N THR A 35 2.72 -13.50 7.49
CA THR A 35 3.43 -12.59 8.39
C THR A 35 2.48 -12.10 9.48
N TRP A 36 1.25 -11.74 9.10
CA TRP A 36 0.21 -11.27 10.00
C TRP A 36 -0.06 -12.27 11.13
N THR A 37 -0.27 -13.54 10.82
CA THR A 37 -0.62 -14.56 11.83
C THR A 37 0.47 -14.81 12.87
N ARG A 38 1.72 -14.47 12.56
CA ARG A 38 2.87 -14.60 13.47
C ARG A 38 3.08 -13.37 14.35
N TRP A 39 2.43 -12.25 14.04
CA TRP A 39 2.58 -11.04 14.83
C TRP A 39 1.76 -11.10 16.11
N GLU A 40 2.36 -10.58 17.18
CA GLU A 40 1.64 -10.26 18.41
C GLU A 40 0.56 -9.19 18.17
N GLU A 41 -0.44 -9.15 19.05
CA GLU A 41 -1.58 -8.25 18.90
C GLU A 41 -1.16 -6.77 18.86
N GLY A 42 -0.19 -6.36 19.68
CA GLY A 42 0.30 -4.98 19.72
C GLY A 42 0.85 -4.52 18.37
N ARG A 43 1.68 -5.35 17.73
CA ARG A 43 2.24 -5.07 16.41
C ARG A 43 1.17 -4.97 15.32
N LYS A 44 0.14 -5.82 15.37
CA LYS A 44 -1.00 -5.76 14.43
C LYS A 44 -1.75 -4.44 14.54
N VAL A 45 -2.01 -3.97 15.77
CA VAL A 45 -2.72 -2.69 15.99
C VAL A 45 -1.87 -1.50 15.53
N VAL A 46 -0.57 -1.49 15.82
CA VAL A 46 0.35 -0.44 15.36
C VAL A 46 0.42 -0.40 13.83
N TYR A 47 0.47 -1.57 13.18
CA TYR A 47 0.42 -1.65 11.72
C TYR A 47 -0.85 -1.03 11.15
N LEU A 48 -2.02 -1.38 11.69
CA LEU A 48 -3.29 -0.81 11.24
C LEU A 48 -3.34 0.71 11.41
N ALA A 49 -2.88 1.21 12.56
CA ALA A 49 -2.81 2.65 12.82
C ALA A 49 -1.90 3.35 11.79
N GLY A 50 -0.71 2.81 11.53
CA GLY A 50 0.22 3.33 10.53
C GLY A 50 -0.34 3.27 9.10
N PHE A 51 -0.99 2.17 8.74
CA PHE A 51 -1.63 1.99 7.44
C PHE A 51 -2.70 3.06 7.20
N TYR A 52 -3.63 3.25 8.15
CA TYR A 52 -4.68 4.27 8.02
C TYR A 52 -4.14 5.71 8.10
N ALA A 53 -3.08 5.96 8.87
CA ALA A 53 -2.40 7.25 8.87
C ALA A 53 -1.78 7.55 7.50
N GLY A 54 -1.14 6.54 6.87
CA GLY A 54 -0.63 6.62 5.51
C GLY A 54 -1.74 6.89 4.49
N LEU A 55 -2.88 6.19 4.60
CA LEU A 55 -4.02 6.43 3.73
C LEU A 55 -4.54 7.88 3.84
N LYS A 56 -4.58 8.43 5.06
CA LYS A 56 -5.00 9.81 5.31
C LYS A 56 -3.99 10.82 4.73
N ALA A 57 -2.69 10.59 4.93
CA ALA A 57 -1.63 11.46 4.40
C ALA A 57 -1.65 11.48 2.87
N ASP A 58 -1.77 10.32 2.24
CA ASP A 58 -1.83 10.20 0.79
C ASP A 58 -3.10 10.87 0.22
N ALA A 59 -4.26 10.75 0.88
CA ALA A 59 -5.46 11.47 0.46
C ALA A 59 -5.30 13.00 0.58
N ALA A 60 -4.58 13.49 1.58
CA ALA A 60 -4.29 14.91 1.74
C ALA A 60 -3.35 15.44 0.64
N ILE A 61 -2.28 14.68 0.34
CA ILE A 61 -1.34 15.00 -0.76
C ILE A 61 -2.08 15.00 -2.10
N PHE A 62 -2.87 13.97 -2.37
CA PHE A 62 -3.66 13.88 -3.60
C PHE A 62 -4.64 15.05 -3.73
N GLY A 63 -5.37 15.36 -2.66
CA GLY A 63 -6.30 16.49 -2.65
C GLY A 63 -5.61 17.85 -2.81
N GLN A 64 -4.36 17.99 -2.33
CA GLN A 64 -3.55 19.18 -2.60
C GLN A 64 -3.10 19.25 -4.05
N ALA A 65 -2.60 18.15 -4.61
CA ALA A 65 -2.21 18.08 -6.01
C ALA A 65 -3.38 18.41 -6.95
N GLU A 66 -4.60 17.97 -6.62
CA GLU A 66 -5.82 18.31 -7.36
C GLU A 66 -6.14 19.82 -7.33
N ARG A 67 -5.90 20.50 -6.18
CA ARG A 67 -6.10 21.96 -6.05
C ARG A 67 -5.01 22.77 -6.74
N ASP A 68 -3.77 22.30 -6.66
CA ASP A 68 -2.59 22.96 -7.22
C ASP A 68 -2.51 22.76 -8.75
N HIS A 69 -3.23 21.77 -9.29
CA HIS A 69 -3.40 21.61 -10.73
C HIS A 69 -4.16 22.81 -11.30
N PRO A 70 -3.60 23.57 -12.25
CA PRO A 70 -4.26 24.76 -12.76
C PRO A 70 -5.57 24.35 -13.45
N LEU A 71 -6.70 24.83 -12.93
CA LEU A 71 -8.07 24.72 -13.49
C LEU A 71 -8.22 25.43 -14.87
N ARG A 72 -7.14 25.55 -15.66
CA ARG A 72 -7.02 26.50 -16.77
C ARG A 72 -7.37 25.95 -18.15
N LYS A 73 -7.80 24.69 -18.28
CA LYS A 73 -8.34 24.20 -19.55
C LYS A 73 -9.70 23.51 -19.32
N PRO A 74 -10.81 24.15 -19.71
CA PRO A 74 -12.17 23.58 -19.65
C PRO A 74 -12.33 22.24 -20.39
N VAL A 75 -11.35 21.85 -21.21
CA VAL A 75 -11.37 20.65 -22.06
C VAL A 75 -10.78 19.42 -21.37
N GLU A 76 -9.92 19.58 -20.36
CA GLU A 76 -9.44 18.46 -19.54
C GLU A 76 -10.43 18.21 -18.40
N LYS A 77 -11.58 17.64 -18.76
CA LYS A 77 -12.47 16.98 -17.78
C LYS A 77 -11.61 16.01 -16.97
N ASN A 78 -11.80 16.02 -15.65
CA ASN A 78 -11.14 15.17 -14.67
C ASN A 78 -10.77 13.79 -15.26
N PRO A 79 -9.48 13.43 -15.36
CA PRO A 79 -9.10 12.18 -16.01
C PRO A 79 -9.73 10.99 -15.28
N ALA A 80 -10.16 9.96 -16.01
CA ALA A 80 -10.76 8.76 -15.42
C ALA A 80 -9.86 8.10 -14.33
N SER A 81 -8.56 8.34 -14.36
CA SER A 81 -7.61 7.90 -13.33
C SER A 81 -7.86 8.54 -11.95
N VAL A 82 -8.28 9.81 -11.90
CA VAL A 82 -8.58 10.52 -10.64
C VAL A 82 -9.83 9.96 -9.98
N ASP A 83 -10.90 9.76 -10.76
CA ASP A 83 -12.14 9.17 -10.25
C ASP A 83 -11.90 7.73 -9.80
N ARG A 84 -11.11 6.97 -10.57
CA ARG A 84 -10.71 5.62 -10.20
C ARG A 84 -9.92 5.60 -8.89
N TYR A 85 -8.95 6.50 -8.72
CA TYR A 85 -8.20 6.63 -7.47
C TYR A 85 -9.17 6.90 -6.30
N LYS A 86 -10.07 7.88 -6.43
CA LYS A 86 -11.03 8.22 -5.37
C LYS A 86 -11.94 7.04 -5.00
N VAL A 87 -12.39 6.26 -5.99
CA VAL A 87 -13.18 5.04 -5.77
C VAL A 87 -12.35 4.00 -5.03
N GLU A 88 -11.16 3.66 -5.53
CA GLU A 88 -10.31 2.62 -4.94
C GLU A 88 -9.91 2.96 -3.50
N ARG A 89 -9.63 4.24 -3.20
CA ARG A 89 -9.29 4.67 -1.84
C ARG A 89 -10.45 4.57 -0.87
N ARG A 90 -11.68 4.81 -1.31
CA ARG A 90 -12.88 4.65 -0.48
C ARG A 90 -13.10 3.19 -0.06
N GLU A 91 -12.65 2.22 -0.86
CA GLU A 91 -12.80 0.79 -0.54
C GLU A 91 -11.97 0.33 0.67
N PHE A 92 -11.09 1.18 1.23
CA PHE A 92 -10.36 0.90 2.48
C PHE A 92 -11.03 1.48 3.73
N TYR A 93 -12.07 2.30 3.57
CA TYR A 93 -12.79 2.94 4.67
C TYR A 93 -14.18 2.33 4.83
N ALA A 94 -14.35 1.44 5.81
CA ALA A 94 -15.67 0.91 6.16
C ALA A 94 -16.45 1.92 7.00
N ARG A 95 -17.65 2.29 6.55
CA ARG A 95 -18.57 3.14 7.31
C ARG A 95 -18.95 2.49 8.64
N LYS A 96 -19.08 1.16 8.66
CA LYS A 96 -19.44 0.40 9.89
C LYS A 96 -18.27 0.20 10.84
N LEU A 97 -17.07 -0.10 10.33
CA LEU A 97 -15.89 -0.37 11.17
C LEU A 97 -15.19 0.90 11.67
N LYS A 98 -15.32 2.02 10.92
CA LYS A 98 -14.61 3.28 11.21
C LYS A 98 -13.11 3.01 11.45
N TYR A 99 -12.51 3.63 12.48
CA TYR A 99 -11.13 3.42 12.91
C TYR A 99 -11.02 2.45 14.12
N ASP A 100 -11.97 1.52 14.27
CA ASP A 100 -11.86 0.48 15.31
C ASP A 100 -10.82 -0.58 14.90
N PHE A 101 -9.55 -0.27 15.17
CA PHE A 101 -8.42 -1.15 14.83
C PHE A 101 -8.50 -2.50 15.56
N LYS A 102 -9.17 -2.57 16.72
CA LYS A 102 -9.34 -3.83 17.44
C LYS A 102 -10.32 -4.74 16.69
N MET A 103 -11.42 -4.18 16.17
CA MET A 103 -12.36 -4.92 15.35
C MET A 103 -11.76 -5.32 14.01
N ILE A 104 -11.11 -4.39 13.30
CA ILE A 104 -10.45 -4.67 12.01
C ILE A 104 -9.42 -5.79 12.17
N ARG A 105 -8.60 -5.75 13.23
CA ARG A 105 -7.65 -6.83 13.55
C ARG A 105 -8.35 -8.17 13.72
N LYS A 106 -9.43 -8.25 14.51
CA LYS A 106 -10.18 -9.50 14.73
C LYS A 106 -10.72 -10.06 13.41
N LEU A 107 -11.25 -9.19 12.54
CA LEU A 107 -11.74 -9.61 11.22
C LEU A 107 -10.61 -10.11 10.33
N LEU A 108 -9.42 -9.49 10.37
CA LEU A 108 -8.24 -9.99 9.67
C LEU A 108 -7.78 -11.34 10.24
N ASP A 109 -7.78 -11.51 11.56
CA ASP A 109 -7.43 -12.79 12.19
C ASP A 109 -8.37 -13.90 11.72
N VAL A 110 -9.69 -13.64 11.66
CA VAL A 110 -10.69 -14.56 11.10
C VAL A 110 -10.46 -14.78 9.60
N PHE A 111 -10.21 -13.72 8.82
CA PHE A 111 -9.96 -13.83 7.39
C PHE A 111 -8.78 -14.76 7.08
N TYR A 112 -7.73 -14.72 7.91
CA TYR A 112 -6.53 -15.53 7.73
C TYR A 112 -6.58 -16.90 8.43
N THR A 113 -7.69 -17.32 9.02
CA THR A 113 -7.86 -18.72 9.42
C THR A 113 -8.01 -19.64 8.22
N ASP A 114 -8.42 -19.11 7.07
CA ASP A 114 -8.47 -19.84 5.80
C ASP A 114 -7.05 -19.93 5.18
N PRO A 115 -6.51 -21.14 4.98
CA PRO A 115 -5.18 -21.34 4.38
C PRO A 115 -5.02 -20.72 3.00
N ASP A 116 -6.09 -20.64 2.20
CA ASP A 116 -6.07 -20.06 0.85
C ASP A 116 -5.88 -18.54 0.88
N ASN A 117 -6.14 -17.92 2.03
CA ASN A 117 -5.98 -16.49 2.23
C ASN A 117 -4.58 -16.09 2.70
N LEU A 118 -3.73 -17.03 3.12
CA LEU A 118 -2.45 -16.71 3.78
C LEU A 118 -1.46 -15.93 2.91
N LEU A 119 -1.60 -16.00 1.59
CA LEU A 119 -0.76 -15.27 0.63
C LEU A 119 -1.35 -13.93 0.22
N ILE A 120 -2.60 -13.64 0.58
CA ILE A 120 -3.25 -12.36 0.28
C ILE A 120 -2.60 -11.25 1.12
N PRO A 121 -2.14 -10.15 0.51
CA PRO A 121 -1.63 -8.98 1.23
C PRO A 121 -2.63 -8.42 2.25
N VAL A 122 -2.13 -7.98 3.40
CA VAL A 122 -2.96 -7.36 4.46
C VAL A 122 -3.73 -6.14 3.95
N PRO A 123 -3.17 -5.22 3.14
CA PRO A 123 -3.95 -4.15 2.55
C PRO A 123 -5.16 -4.63 1.74
N GLU A 124 -4.99 -5.65 0.88
CA GLU A 124 -6.10 -6.19 0.10
C GLU A 124 -7.12 -6.93 0.98
N ALA A 125 -6.67 -7.63 2.03
CA ALA A 125 -7.57 -8.23 3.01
C ALA A 125 -8.41 -7.17 3.75
N ILE A 126 -7.80 -6.04 4.14
CA ILE A 126 -8.52 -4.89 4.74
C ILE A 126 -9.61 -4.41 3.78
N ARG A 127 -9.25 -4.18 2.52
CA ARG A 127 -10.18 -3.74 1.47
C ARG A 127 -11.36 -4.70 1.28
N ILE A 128 -11.09 -6.01 1.19
CA ILE A 128 -12.11 -7.05 1.06
C ILE A 128 -13.06 -7.04 2.27
N ILE A 129 -12.51 -7.04 3.48
CA ILE A 129 -13.29 -7.02 4.73
C ILE A 129 -14.14 -5.74 4.80
N THR A 130 -13.55 -4.58 4.52
CA THR A 130 -14.24 -3.30 4.50
C THR A 130 -15.45 -3.31 3.57
N LEU A 131 -15.26 -3.77 2.33
CA LEU A 131 -16.34 -3.85 1.35
C LEU A 131 -17.45 -4.81 1.80
N ARG A 132 -17.08 -5.98 2.35
CA ARG A 132 -18.05 -6.96 2.84
C ARG A 132 -18.86 -6.41 4.02
N GLU A 133 -18.21 -5.72 4.97
CA GLU A 133 -18.89 -5.09 6.11
C GLU A 133 -19.85 -3.97 5.66
N ASP A 134 -19.46 -3.18 4.67
CA ASP A 134 -20.32 -2.12 4.11
C ASP A 134 -21.42 -2.65 3.18
N GLY A 135 -21.52 -3.97 3.00
CA GLY A 135 -22.57 -4.64 2.23
C GLY A 135 -22.27 -4.78 0.74
N ASN A 136 -21.10 -4.36 0.27
CA ASN A 136 -20.66 -4.51 -1.11
C ASN A 136 -20.05 -5.90 -1.35
N ARG A 137 -20.90 -6.93 -1.21
CA ARG A 137 -20.49 -8.34 -1.23
C ARG A 137 -19.92 -8.77 -2.58
N GLU A 138 -20.57 -8.40 -3.68
CA GLU A 138 -20.12 -8.77 -5.04
C GLU A 138 -18.71 -8.25 -5.32
N ARG A 139 -18.42 -7.00 -4.95
CA ARG A 139 -17.08 -6.43 -5.12
C ARG A 139 -16.05 -7.12 -4.21
N ALA A 140 -16.42 -7.40 -2.96
CA ALA A 140 -15.55 -8.09 -2.02
C ALA A 140 -15.19 -9.50 -2.52
N ASP A 141 -16.19 -10.26 -3.00
CA ASP A 141 -16.01 -11.62 -3.49
C ASP A 141 -15.18 -11.64 -4.79
N PHE A 142 -15.41 -10.69 -5.70
CA PHE A 142 -14.57 -10.51 -6.88
C PHE A 142 -13.09 -10.29 -6.51
N LEU A 143 -12.82 -9.38 -5.55
CA LEU A 143 -11.44 -9.10 -5.11
C LEU A 143 -10.81 -10.32 -4.43
N LEU A 144 -11.57 -11.04 -3.59
CA LEU A 144 -11.09 -12.26 -2.94
C LEU A 144 -10.66 -13.31 -3.97
N LEU A 145 -11.50 -13.59 -4.96
CA LEU A 145 -11.18 -14.56 -6.01
C LEU A 145 -9.98 -14.12 -6.86
N ARG A 146 -9.87 -12.82 -7.16
CA ARG A 146 -8.73 -12.25 -7.88
C ARG A 146 -7.43 -12.45 -7.11
N GLU A 147 -7.40 -12.13 -5.81
CA GLU A 147 -6.18 -12.26 -5.01
C GLU A 147 -5.81 -13.74 -4.75
N ARG A 148 -6.79 -14.62 -4.56
CA ARG A 148 -6.54 -16.07 -4.49
C ARG A 148 -5.91 -16.59 -5.79
N ARG A 149 -6.42 -16.15 -6.95
CA ARG A 149 -5.86 -16.55 -8.25
C ARG A 149 -4.41 -16.07 -8.40
N LYS A 150 -4.12 -14.81 -8.11
CA LYS A 150 -2.75 -14.27 -8.14
C LYS A 150 -1.80 -15.06 -7.23
N ALA A 151 -2.27 -15.44 -6.04
CA ALA A 151 -1.49 -16.22 -5.10
C ALA A 151 -1.19 -17.66 -5.58
N LEU A 152 -2.00 -18.21 -6.50
CA LEU A 152 -1.78 -19.50 -7.14
C LEU A 152 -0.84 -19.37 -8.36
N GLU A 153 -0.96 -18.30 -9.14
CA GLU A 153 -0.13 -18.03 -10.33
C GLU A 153 1.32 -17.64 -9.99
N GLY A 154 1.57 -17.12 -8.78
CA GLY A 154 2.91 -16.77 -8.29
C GLY A 154 3.67 -17.89 -7.57
N LYS A 155 3.16 -19.13 -7.60
CA LYS A 155 3.85 -20.34 -7.10
C LYS A 155 4.52 -21.07 -8.26
#